data_AF-A0A976JQ50-F1
#
_entry.id   AF-A0A976JQ50-F1
#
_cell.length_a   1.000
_cell.length_b   1.000
_cell.length_c   1.000
_cell.angle_alpha   90.00
_cell.angle_beta   90.00
_cell.angle_gamma   90.00
#
_symmetry.space_group_name_H-M   'P 1'
#
loop_
_entity.id
_entity.type
_entity.pdbx_description
1 polymer ?
#
loop_
_entity_poly.entity_id
_entity_poly.type
_entity_poly.pdbx_seq_one_letter_code
_entity_poly.pdbx_strand_id
1 'polypeptide(L)'
;MTFLLTLLMTFIVVLVATVVFVRVGSPVYQLKKHNVEALLTMVVQGEATENDWHVFLGVPIRHNEQLEALRLKCCEISEREYIGGSGMLLTAKGIDEVRQLLLELQGDEE
;
A
#
# COMPACT_ATOMS: atom_id res chain seq x y z
N MET A 1 19.49 -43.98 24.08
CA MET A 1 19.71 -43.81 22.62
C MET A 1 18.47 -43.27 21.91
N THR A 2 17.29 -43.84 22.14
CA THR A 2 16.02 -43.35 21.58
C THR A 2 15.61 -41.97 22.10
N PHE A 3 15.73 -41.70 23.41
CA PHE A 3 15.34 -40.41 23.99
C PHE A 3 16.13 -39.22 23.40
N LEU A 4 17.42 -39.40 23.19
CA LEU A 4 18.32 -38.37 22.65
C LEU A 4 18.04 -38.14 21.15
N LEU A 5 17.69 -39.21 20.43
CA LEU A 5 17.25 -39.14 19.03
C LEU A 5 15.91 -38.39 18.90
N THR A 6 14.94 -38.70 19.74
CA THR A 6 13.62 -38.03 19.73
C THR A 6 13.75 -36.55 20.11
N LEU A 7 14.61 -36.22 21.06
CA LEU A 7 14.89 -34.83 21.47
C LEU A 7 15.53 -34.02 20.32
N LEU A 8 16.51 -34.61 19.64
CA LEU A 8 17.16 -33.96 18.50
C LEU A 8 16.15 -33.73 17.36
N MET A 9 15.29 -34.72 17.11
CA MET A 9 14.31 -34.66 16.03
C MET A 9 13.21 -33.61 16.30
N THR A 10 12.70 -33.51 17.53
CA THR A 10 11.76 -32.45 17.89
C THR A 10 12.40 -31.07 17.80
N PHE A 11 13.66 -30.93 18.22
CA PHE A 11 14.39 -29.68 18.11
C PHE A 11 14.58 -29.24 16.65
N ILE A 12 14.93 -30.17 15.76
CA ILE A 12 15.05 -29.91 14.32
C ILE A 12 13.70 -29.47 13.74
N VAL A 13 12.60 -30.17 14.07
CA VAL A 13 11.26 -29.81 13.58
C VAL A 13 10.86 -28.39 14.02
N VAL A 14 11.11 -28.05 15.28
CA VAL A 14 10.82 -26.70 15.79
C VAL A 14 11.70 -25.65 15.09
N LEU A 15 13.00 -25.92 14.92
CA LEU A 15 13.91 -25.02 14.19
C LEU A 15 13.45 -24.77 12.76
N VAL A 16 13.08 -25.83 12.04
CA VAL A 16 12.57 -25.72 10.66
C VAL A 16 11.28 -24.89 10.64
N ALA A 17 10.35 -25.16 11.56
CA ALA A 17 9.12 -24.37 11.66
C ALA A 17 9.43 -22.88 11.92
N THR A 18 10.30 -22.56 12.88
CA THR A 18 10.71 -21.18 13.18
C THR A 18 11.37 -20.51 11.97
N VAL A 19 12.27 -21.21 11.27
CA VAL A 19 12.92 -20.67 10.05
C VAL A 19 11.89 -20.41 8.97
N VAL A 20 10.91 -21.30 8.76
CA VAL A 20 9.82 -21.08 7.80
C VAL A 20 9.02 -19.84 8.19
N PHE A 21 8.59 -19.70 9.45
CA PHE A 21 7.85 -18.52 9.90
C PHE A 21 8.63 -17.21 9.74
N VAL A 22 9.94 -17.22 10.04
CA VAL A 22 10.81 -16.04 9.83
C VAL A 22 10.99 -15.74 8.35
N ARG A 23 11.19 -16.78 7.52
CA ARG A 23 11.46 -16.65 6.08
C ARG A 23 10.24 -16.26 5.26
N VAL A 24 9.05 -16.72 5.67
CA VAL A 24 7.78 -16.34 5.06
C VAL A 24 7.57 -14.82 5.19
N GLY A 25 8.19 -14.18 6.19
CA GLY A 25 8.11 -12.74 6.39
C GLY A 25 6.69 -12.37 6.81
N SER A 26 6.55 -11.53 7.83
CA SER A 26 5.24 -10.94 8.09
C SER A 26 4.78 -10.25 6.79
N PRO A 27 3.56 -10.50 6.26
CA PRO A 27 3.06 -9.84 5.07
C PRO A 27 2.75 -8.40 5.44
N VAL A 28 3.78 -7.62 5.74
CA VAL A 28 3.69 -6.20 5.96
C VAL A 28 3.46 -5.64 4.57
N TYR A 29 2.19 -5.40 4.26
CA TYR A 29 1.78 -4.68 3.06
C TYR A 29 2.36 -3.27 3.16
N GLN A 30 3.61 -3.10 2.71
CA GLN A 30 4.25 -1.81 2.63
C GLN A 30 3.77 -1.16 1.35
N LEU A 31 3.05 -0.04 1.47
CA LEU A 31 2.79 0.83 0.33
C LEU A 31 4.12 1.36 -0.20
N LYS A 32 4.57 0.76 -1.29
CA LYS A 32 5.72 1.21 -2.07
C LYS A 32 5.25 2.23 -3.10
N LYS A 33 6.18 3.04 -3.60
CA LYS A 33 5.93 4.08 -4.61
C LYS A 33 5.08 3.56 -5.79
N HIS A 34 5.46 2.42 -6.38
CA HIS A 34 4.71 1.80 -7.48
C HIS A 34 3.24 1.46 -7.17
N ASN A 35 2.92 1.07 -5.92
CA ASN A 35 1.55 0.77 -5.53
C ASN A 35 0.71 2.05 -5.46
N VAL A 36 1.33 3.14 -4.99
CA VAL A 36 0.69 4.46 -4.93
C VAL A 36 0.49 5.00 -6.35
N GLU A 37 1.48 4.89 -7.22
CA GLU A 37 1.35 5.27 -8.64
C GLU A 37 0.25 4.50 -9.35
N ALA A 38 0.20 3.17 -9.16
CA ALA A 38 -0.86 2.34 -9.72
C ALA A 38 -2.24 2.77 -9.21
N LEU A 39 -2.37 3.04 -7.90
CA LEU A 39 -3.62 3.50 -7.31
C LEU A 39 -4.06 4.87 -7.85
N LEU A 40 -3.16 5.85 -7.90
CA LEU A 40 -3.47 7.16 -8.48
C LEU A 40 -3.80 7.08 -9.96
N THR A 41 -3.13 6.20 -10.72
CA THR A 41 -3.44 5.94 -12.13
C THR A 41 -4.86 5.38 -12.29
N MET A 42 -5.23 4.39 -11.48
CA MET A 42 -6.57 3.82 -11.47
C MET A 42 -7.63 4.87 -11.10
N VAL A 43 -7.34 5.77 -10.15
CA VAL A 43 -8.24 6.88 -9.78
C VAL A 43 -8.45 7.82 -10.97
N VAL A 44 -7.38 8.21 -11.67
CA VAL A 44 -7.46 9.09 -12.85
C VAL A 44 -8.21 8.42 -14.00
N GLN A 45 -8.09 7.11 -14.15
CA GLN A 45 -8.79 6.32 -15.17
C GLN A 45 -10.24 5.98 -14.79
N GLY A 46 -10.64 6.20 -13.53
CA GLY A 46 -11.97 5.84 -13.03
C GLY A 46 -12.15 4.34 -12.81
N GLU A 47 -11.04 3.59 -12.71
CA GLU A 47 -11.01 2.14 -12.46
C GLU A 47 -10.79 1.82 -10.98
N ALA A 48 -10.39 2.80 -10.16
CA ALA A 48 -10.18 2.61 -8.73
C ALA A 48 -11.51 2.37 -8.01
N THR A 49 -11.51 1.41 -7.09
CA THR A 49 -12.67 1.19 -6.23
C THR A 49 -12.69 2.21 -5.09
N GLU A 50 -13.89 2.54 -4.61
CA GLU A 50 -14.09 3.39 -3.43
C GLU A 50 -13.34 2.83 -2.21
N ASN A 51 -13.33 1.51 -2.05
CA ASN A 51 -12.63 0.86 -0.94
C ASN A 51 -11.11 1.06 -1.03
N ASP A 52 -10.50 0.87 -2.20
CA ASP A 52 -9.06 1.07 -2.38
C ASP A 52 -8.66 2.51 -2.09
N TRP A 53 -9.48 3.47 -2.52
CA TRP A 53 -9.29 4.89 -2.25
C TRP A 53 -9.36 5.20 -0.75
N HIS A 54 -10.42 4.79 -0.05
CA HIS A 54 -10.56 5.05 1.38
C HIS A 54 -9.48 4.35 2.22
N VAL A 55 -9.07 3.13 1.84
CA VAL A 55 -7.97 2.42 2.52
C VAL A 55 -6.66 3.18 2.35
N PHE A 56 -6.35 3.65 1.14
CA PHE A 56 -5.16 4.47 0.90
C PHE A 56 -5.18 5.76 1.73
N LEU A 57 -6.31 6.46 1.77
CA LEU A 57 -6.44 7.69 2.55
C LEU A 57 -6.40 7.43 4.07
N GLY A 58 -6.88 6.28 4.54
CA GLY A 58 -6.96 5.96 5.96
C GLY A 58 -5.68 5.43 6.60
N VAL A 59 -4.69 5.00 5.81
CA VAL A 59 -3.48 4.33 6.31
C VAL A 59 -2.25 5.24 6.15
N PRO A 60 -1.62 5.71 7.25
CA PRO A 60 -0.44 6.57 7.19
C PRO A 60 0.81 5.81 6.73
N ILE A 61 1.62 6.44 5.89
CA ILE A 61 2.83 5.90 5.26
C ILE A 61 4.07 6.36 6.06
N ARG A 62 4.29 5.75 7.22
CA ARG A 62 5.36 6.19 8.16
C ARG A 62 6.79 5.99 7.66
N HIS A 63 7.00 5.08 6.71
CA HIS A 63 8.33 4.74 6.22
C HIS A 63 8.83 5.66 5.09
N ASN A 64 7.98 6.55 4.56
CA ASN A 64 8.36 7.46 3.48
C ASN A 64 7.58 8.79 3.63
N GLU A 65 8.29 9.84 4.07
CA GLU A 65 7.70 11.16 4.30
C GLU A 65 7.16 11.81 3.02
N GLN A 66 7.78 11.56 1.86
CA GLN A 66 7.30 12.09 0.58
C GLN A 66 5.95 11.48 0.19
N LEU A 67 5.82 10.15 0.32
CA LEU A 67 4.56 9.46 0.06
C LEU A 67 3.48 9.82 1.07
N GLU A 68 3.84 10.07 2.33
CA GLU A 68 2.89 10.55 3.33
C GLU A 68 2.41 11.97 3.02
N ALA A 69 3.29 12.87 2.59
CA ALA A 69 2.91 14.20 2.14
C ALA A 69 1.97 14.15 0.93
N LEU A 70 2.25 13.26 -0.03
CA LEU A 70 1.38 13.00 -1.18
C LEU A 70 -0.01 12.50 -0.72
N ARG A 71 -0.05 11.53 0.20
CA ARG A 71 -1.30 11.00 0.77
C ARG A 71 -2.12 12.10 1.45
N LEU A 72 -1.47 12.99 2.20
CA LEU A 72 -2.14 14.13 2.85
C LEU A 72 -2.75 15.08 1.82
N LYS A 73 -2.04 15.40 0.72
CA LYS A 73 -2.62 16.16 -0.39
C LYS A 73 -3.83 15.45 -1.00
N CYS A 74 -3.74 14.13 -1.22
CA CYS A 74 -4.86 13.32 -1.70
C CYS A 74 -6.06 13.32 -0.73
N CYS A 75 -5.84 13.31 0.59
CA CYS A 75 -6.90 13.47 1.58
C CYS A 75 -7.62 14.81 1.41
N GLU A 76 -6.86 15.90 1.28
CA GLU A 76 -7.41 17.25 1.10
C GLU A 76 -8.25 17.36 -0.18
N ILE A 77 -7.76 16.77 -1.29
CA ILE A 77 -8.51 16.69 -2.55
C ILE A 77 -9.81 15.89 -2.34
N SER A 78 -9.74 14.75 -1.66
CA SER A 78 -10.90 13.92 -1.39
C SER A 78 -11.93 14.62 -0.51
N GLU A 79 -11.52 15.42 0.47
CA GLU A 79 -12.48 16.17 1.30
C GLU A 79 -13.28 17.20 0.47
N ARG A 80 -12.66 17.78 -0.56
CA ARG A 80 -13.28 18.81 -1.40
C ARG A 80 -14.06 18.28 -2.60
N GLU A 81 -13.51 17.27 -3.25
CA GLU A 81 -13.89 16.89 -4.62
C GLU A 81 -14.47 15.48 -4.69
N TYR A 82 -14.69 14.81 -3.55
CA TYR A 82 -15.27 13.47 -3.53
C TYR A 82 -16.75 13.47 -3.93
N ILE A 83 -17.08 12.69 -4.95
CA ILE A 83 -18.44 12.52 -5.47
C ILE A 83 -18.99 11.11 -5.24
N GLY A 84 -18.13 10.13 -4.97
CA GLY A 84 -18.49 8.73 -4.73
C GLY A 84 -19.11 8.01 -5.93
N GLY A 85 -19.30 6.69 -5.78
CA GLY A 85 -19.99 5.85 -6.77
C GLY A 85 -19.09 4.97 -7.65
N SER A 86 -19.73 4.25 -8.59
CA SER A 86 -19.07 3.34 -9.53
C SER A 86 -18.56 4.12 -10.76
N GLY A 87 -17.31 4.55 -10.73
CA GLY A 87 -16.65 5.25 -11.83
C GLY A 87 -15.62 6.25 -11.32
N MET A 88 -15.73 7.51 -11.74
CA MET A 88 -14.89 8.58 -11.17
C MET A 88 -15.28 8.84 -9.71
N LEU A 89 -14.33 8.59 -8.81
CA LEU A 89 -14.50 8.84 -7.37
C LEU A 89 -14.47 10.33 -7.02
N LEU A 90 -13.83 11.14 -7.88
CA LEU A 90 -13.60 12.57 -7.70
C LEU A 90 -14.25 13.37 -8.85
N THR A 91 -14.51 14.65 -8.62
CA THR A 91 -14.86 15.58 -9.70
C THR A 91 -13.76 15.65 -10.77
N ALA A 92 -14.08 16.16 -11.96
CA ALA A 92 -13.07 16.38 -13.01
C ALA A 92 -11.89 17.23 -12.51
N LYS A 93 -12.17 18.23 -11.65
CA LYS A 93 -11.15 19.07 -11.03
C LYS A 93 -10.27 18.28 -10.06
N GLY A 94 -10.87 17.43 -9.22
CA GLY A 94 -10.13 16.55 -8.32
C GLY A 94 -9.26 15.53 -9.07
N ILE A 95 -9.75 15.00 -10.19
CA ILE A 95 -8.98 14.11 -11.07
C ILE A 95 -7.76 14.82 -11.68
N ASP A 96 -7.91 16.07 -12.12
CA ASP A 96 -6.78 16.85 -12.64
C ASP A 96 -5.75 17.18 -11.54
N GLU A 97 -6.20 17.51 -10.32
CA GLU A 97 -5.31 17.69 -9.16
C GLU A 97 -4.54 16.39 -8.84
N VAL A 98 -5.22 15.23 -8.82
CA VAL A 98 -4.55 13.93 -8.61
C VAL A 98 -3.59 13.58 -9.74
N ARG A 99 -3.92 13.93 -11.00
CA ARG A 99 -3.04 13.73 -12.14
C ARG A 99 -1.75 14.53 -12.01
N GLN A 100 -1.81 15.76 -11.50
CA GLN A 100 -0.60 16.56 -11.23
C GLN A 100 0.29 15.88 -10.19
N LEU A 101 -0.31 15.38 -9.10
CA LEU A 101 0.42 14.63 -8.07
C LEU A 101 1.07 13.35 -8.60
N LEU A 102 0.40 12.64 -9.52
CA LEU A 102 0.96 11.47 -10.18
C LEU A 102 2.19 11.84 -11.03
N LEU A 103 2.12 12.96 -11.77
CA LEU A 103 3.24 13.45 -12.57
C LEU A 103 4.42 13.91 -11.70
N GLU A 104 4.16 14.60 -10.58
CA GLU A 104 5.19 14.95 -9.58
C GLU A 104 5.90 13.68 -9.09
N LEU A 105 5.15 12.63 -8.75
CA LEU A 105 5.69 11.39 -8.23
C LEU A 105 6.57 10.66 -9.26
N GLN A 106 6.18 10.68 -10.54
CA GLN A 106 6.95 10.07 -11.65
C GLN A 106 8.17 10.92 -12.05
N GLY A 107 8.07 12.25 -11.97
CA GLY A 107 9.15 13.18 -12.30
C GLY A 107 10.32 13.17 -11.32
N ASP A 108 10.08 12.78 -10.06
CA ASP A 108 11.12 12.56 -9.04
C ASP A 108 11.99 11.30 -9.30
N GLU A 109 11.84 10.61 -10.44
CA GLU A 109 12.70 9.48 -10.85
C GLU A 109 13.92 9.86 -11.71
N GLU A 110 14.11 11.14 -12.07
CA GLU A 110 15.30 11.62 -12.82
C GLU A 110 16.43 12.17 -11.92
#